data_AF-A0A5C7J2R6-F1
#
_entry.id   AF-A0A5C7J2R6-F1
#
_cell.length_a   1.000
_cell.length_b   1.000
_cell.length_c   1.000
_cell.angle_alpha   90.00
_cell.angle_beta   90.00
_cell.angle_gamma   90.00
#
_symmetry.space_group_name_H-M   'P 1'
#
loop_
_entity.id
_entity.type
_entity.pdbx_description
1 polymer ?
#
loop_
_entity_poly.entity_id
_entity_poly.type
_entity_poly.pdbx_seq_one_letter_code
_entity_poly.pdbx_strand_id
1 'polypeptide(L)'
;MKTIEINVILTFCSYKAHGSQEIFNVKLSYWKGCKSAKELLNQSGFFNTIVNICKECGRLPTELVKISTAANWTKNGFAYDIGGGQWSFGSWRGQNVDWSDSLVKLYGFGKDDDKNVADEFDLNLAAVFGVLSAKEAAAAINKMMGK
;
A
#
# COMPACT_ATOMS: atom_id res chain seq x y z
N MET A 1 7.72 22.76 8.73
CA MET A 1 7.76 21.32 8.41
C MET A 1 9.08 21.00 7.72
N LYS A 2 9.52 19.74 7.77
CA LYS A 2 10.66 19.23 7.00
C LYS A 2 10.16 18.23 5.96
N THR A 3 10.96 17.99 4.94
CA THR A 3 10.69 16.98 3.91
C THR A 3 11.89 16.09 3.72
N ILE A 4 11.65 14.81 3.48
CA ILE A 4 12.66 13.83 3.08
C ILE A 4 12.17 13.13 1.82
N GLU A 5 13.08 12.80 0.92
CA GLU A 5 12.80 11.97 -0.25
C GLU A 5 13.44 10.61 -0.05
N ILE A 6 12.66 9.56 -0.27
CA ILE A 6 13.09 8.18 -0.10
C ILE A 6 12.80 7.37 -1.35
N ASN A 7 13.71 6.46 -1.67
CA ASN A 7 13.46 5.45 -2.70
C ASN A 7 12.64 4.30 -2.09
N VAL A 8 11.53 3.98 -2.75
CA VAL A 8 10.62 2.90 -2.38
C VAL A 8 10.53 1.92 -3.54
N ILE A 9 10.72 0.65 -3.25
CA ILE A 9 10.60 -0.45 -4.21
C ILE A 9 9.30 -1.19 -3.87
N LEU A 10 8.39 -1.24 -4.84
CA LEU A 10 7.15 -1.98 -4.77
C LEU A 10 7.29 -3.24 -5.62
N THR A 11 6.98 -4.39 -5.03
CA THR A 11 6.94 -5.68 -5.75
C THR A 11 5.51 -6.16 -5.81
N PHE A 12 5.04 -6.46 -7.01
CA PHE A 12 3.69 -6.95 -7.26
C PHE A 12 3.70 -8.44 -7.65
N CYS A 13 2.67 -9.18 -7.27
CA CYS A 13 2.41 -10.52 -7.79
C CYS A 13 1.91 -10.40 -9.23
N SER A 14 2.81 -10.22 -10.18
CA SER A 14 2.47 -10.38 -11.58
C SER A 14 2.05 -11.82 -11.82
N TYR A 15 0.94 -12.03 -12.52
CA TYR A 15 0.31 -13.33 -12.79
C TYR A 15 1.23 -14.44 -13.36
N LYS A 16 2.53 -14.23 -13.66
CA LYS A 16 3.50 -15.28 -14.04
C LYS A 16 4.96 -15.00 -13.62
N ALA A 17 5.60 -16.07 -13.16
CA ALA A 17 7.03 -16.42 -13.04
C ALA A 17 7.95 -15.57 -12.13
N HIS A 18 7.98 -14.25 -12.21
CA HIS A 18 8.85 -13.40 -11.37
C HIS A 18 8.14 -12.06 -11.15
N GLY A 19 7.76 -11.74 -9.91
CA GLY A 19 7.01 -10.51 -9.57
C GLY A 19 7.58 -9.25 -10.25
N SER A 20 6.72 -8.31 -10.66
CA SER A 20 7.19 -7.04 -11.23
C SER A 20 7.62 -6.08 -10.12
N GLN A 21 8.82 -5.51 -10.26
CA GLN A 21 9.36 -4.51 -9.34
C GLN A 21 9.35 -3.12 -9.99
N GLU A 22 8.88 -2.15 -9.23
CA GLU A 22 8.81 -0.75 -9.64
C GLU A 22 9.40 0.12 -8.54
N ILE A 23 10.21 1.13 -8.92
CA ILE A 23 10.95 2.00 -8.00
C ILE A 23 10.37 3.40 -8.07
N PHE A 24 10.04 3.97 -6.91
CA PHE A 24 9.42 5.27 -6.77
C PHE A 24 10.23 6.15 -5.82
N ASN A 25 10.38 7.42 -6.17
CA ASN A 25 10.84 8.44 -5.24
C ASN A 25 9.63 9.02 -4.53
N VAL A 26 9.55 8.81 -3.21
CA VAL A 26 8.45 9.27 -2.38
C VAL A 26 8.92 10.40 -1.48
N LYS A 27 8.27 11.55 -1.59
CA LYS A 27 8.51 12.71 -0.75
C LYS A 27 7.60 12.69 0.47
N LEU A 28 8.20 12.63 1.65
CA LEU A 28 7.50 12.57 2.94
C LEU A 28 7.67 13.88 3.71
N SER A 29 6.56 14.44 4.15
CA SER A 29 6.55 15.64 5.00
C SER A 29 6.39 15.25 6.46
N TYR A 30 7.15 15.91 7.34
CA TYR A 30 7.17 15.57 8.77
C TYR A 30 7.44 16.80 9.67
N TRP A 31 7.06 16.68 10.95
CA TRP A 31 7.26 17.71 11.96
C TRP A 31 8.72 17.72 12.48
N LYS A 32 9.25 18.89 12.86
CA LYS A 32 10.69 19.09 13.13
C LYS A 32 11.25 18.21 14.26
N GLY A 33 10.42 17.77 15.19
CA GLY A 33 10.85 16.96 16.34
C GLY A 33 10.58 15.46 16.21
N CYS A 34 10.19 14.98 15.02
CA CYS A 34 10.12 13.55 14.77
C CYS A 34 11.49 12.89 14.96
N LYS A 35 11.57 11.84 15.77
CA LYS A 35 12.84 11.21 16.17
C LYS A 35 13.04 9.80 15.61
N SER A 36 12.00 9.21 15.05
CA SER A 36 12.03 7.82 14.59
C SER A 36 11.42 7.65 13.21
N ALA A 37 11.93 6.67 12.46
CA ALA A 37 11.45 6.38 11.11
C ALA A 37 9.99 5.91 11.15
N LYS A 38 9.60 5.11 12.16
CA LYS A 38 8.21 4.68 12.35
C LYS A 38 7.27 5.86 12.50
N GLU A 39 7.62 6.81 13.34
CA GLU A 39 6.82 8.01 13.57
C GLU A 39 6.72 8.84 12.29
N LEU A 40 7.80 8.94 11.52
CA LEU A 40 7.81 9.62 10.21
C LEU A 40 6.87 8.95 9.21
N LEU A 41 6.91 7.63 9.07
CA LEU A 41 6.04 6.92 8.13
C LEU A 41 4.56 7.05 8.52
N ASN A 42 4.25 6.98 9.82
CA ASN A 42 2.89 7.11 10.32
C ASN A 42 2.32 8.52 10.08
N GLN A 43 3.06 9.57 10.48
CA GLN A 43 2.56 10.95 10.36
C GLN A 43 2.46 11.41 8.90
N SER A 44 3.33 10.90 8.01
CA SER A 44 3.39 11.34 6.62
C SER A 44 2.30 10.70 5.77
N GLY A 45 1.55 9.73 6.30
CA GLY A 45 0.59 8.95 5.52
C GLY A 45 1.27 8.10 4.46
N PHE A 46 2.47 7.58 4.75
CA PHE A 46 3.30 6.82 3.81
C PHE A 46 2.51 5.71 3.11
N PHE A 47 1.81 4.86 3.87
CA PHE A 47 1.05 3.74 3.30
C PHE A 47 -0.15 4.16 2.45
N ASN A 48 -0.80 5.29 2.78
CA ASN A 48 -1.82 5.88 1.91
C ASN A 48 -1.21 6.36 0.58
N THR A 49 0.01 6.90 0.64
CA THR A 49 0.77 7.29 -0.55
C THR A 49 1.09 6.07 -1.41
N ILE A 50 1.48 4.94 -0.81
CA ILE A 50 1.69 3.68 -1.55
C ILE A 50 0.41 3.22 -2.24
N VAL A 51 -0.73 3.26 -1.56
CA VAL A 51 -2.04 2.91 -2.17
C VAL A 51 -2.35 3.80 -3.37
N ASN A 52 -2.05 5.09 -3.29
CA ASN A 52 -2.25 6.01 -4.42
C ASN A 52 -1.30 5.71 -5.58
N ILE A 53 -0.02 5.43 -5.31
CA ILE A 53 0.96 5.02 -6.33
C ILE A 53 0.46 3.77 -7.06
N CYS A 54 -0.04 2.76 -6.35
CA CYS A 54 -0.62 1.57 -6.99
C CYS A 54 -1.72 1.97 -8.00
N LYS A 55 -2.66 2.83 -7.59
CA LYS A 55 -3.76 3.29 -8.46
C LYS A 55 -3.26 4.07 -9.67
N GLU A 56 -2.30 4.97 -9.48
CA GLU A 56 -1.70 5.79 -10.54
C GLU A 56 -0.97 4.93 -11.58
N CYS A 57 -0.37 3.81 -11.16
CA CYS A 57 0.28 2.83 -12.03
C CYS A 57 -0.69 1.77 -12.61
N GLY A 58 -2.00 1.91 -12.38
CA GLY A 58 -3.00 0.94 -12.86
C GLY A 58 -2.92 -0.43 -12.17
N ARG A 59 -2.35 -0.48 -10.95
CA ARG A 59 -2.21 -1.67 -10.11
C ARG A 59 -3.22 -1.65 -8.96
N LEU A 60 -3.57 -2.83 -8.48
CA LEU A 60 -4.34 -2.97 -7.25
C LEU A 60 -3.40 -3.11 -6.05
N PRO A 61 -3.71 -2.47 -4.90
CA PRO A 61 -3.01 -2.75 -3.66
C PRO A 61 -2.98 -4.25 -3.30
N THR A 62 -4.00 -5.00 -3.67
CA THR A 62 -4.10 -6.46 -3.44
C THR A 62 -3.03 -7.27 -4.16
N GLU A 63 -2.45 -6.73 -5.23
CA GLU A 63 -1.33 -7.32 -5.95
C GLU A 63 0.02 -7.04 -5.27
N LEU A 64 0.09 -6.12 -4.31
CA LEU A 64 1.35 -5.69 -3.70
C LEU A 64 1.84 -6.71 -2.67
N VAL A 65 2.89 -7.45 -3.00
CA VAL A 65 3.46 -8.51 -2.14
C VAL A 65 4.68 -8.07 -1.34
N LYS A 66 5.33 -6.95 -1.72
CA LYS A 66 6.44 -6.40 -0.96
C LYS A 66 6.56 -4.89 -1.10
N ILE A 67 6.85 -4.22 0.02
CA ILE A 67 7.30 -2.83 0.08
C ILE A 67 8.71 -2.83 0.66
N SER A 68 9.65 -2.11 0.05
CA SER A 68 10.99 -1.92 0.60
C SER A 68 11.42 -0.47 0.47
N THR A 69 12.00 0.10 1.51
CA THR A 69 12.61 1.44 1.45
C THR A 69 14.13 1.30 1.41
N ALA A 70 14.78 2.01 0.49
CA ALA A 70 16.25 2.10 0.43
C ALA A 70 16.78 3.30 1.22
N ALA A 71 15.97 3.86 2.14
CA ALA A 71 16.32 5.04 2.90
C ALA A 71 17.34 4.72 4.00
N ASN A 72 18.39 5.53 4.09
CA ASN A 72 19.32 5.47 5.20
C ASN A 72 18.83 6.32 6.37
N TRP A 73 17.92 5.77 7.17
CA TRP A 73 17.23 6.51 8.25
C TRP A 73 18.18 7.08 9.30
N THR A 74 19.20 6.31 9.69
CA THR A 74 20.20 6.75 10.67
C THR A 74 21.02 7.94 10.15
N LYS A 75 21.46 7.93 8.88
CA LYS A 75 22.13 9.09 8.27
C LYS A 75 21.21 10.32 8.19
N ASN A 76 19.90 10.12 8.12
CA ASN A 76 18.92 11.20 8.14
C ASN A 76 18.52 11.64 9.56
N GLY A 77 19.19 11.12 10.60
CA GLY A 77 18.98 11.51 11.99
C GLY A 77 17.78 10.84 12.66
N PHE A 78 17.26 9.75 12.09
CA PHE A 78 16.15 8.98 12.66
C PHE A 78 16.65 7.69 13.31
N ALA A 79 16.04 7.33 14.44
CA ALA A 79 16.13 5.97 14.94
C ALA A 79 15.55 5.00 13.89
N TYR A 80 16.28 3.92 13.61
CA TYR A 80 15.85 2.88 12.69
C TYR A 80 14.96 1.87 13.42
N ASP A 81 13.73 2.27 13.71
CA ASP A 81 12.73 1.53 14.48
C ASP A 81 11.56 1.02 13.62
N ILE A 82 11.84 0.82 12.33
CA ILE A 82 10.96 0.19 11.37
C ILE A 82 11.51 -1.20 11.11
N GLY A 83 10.65 -2.22 11.03
CA GLY A 83 11.07 -3.60 10.79
C GLY A 83 11.86 -3.75 9.49
N GLY A 84 13.18 -3.52 9.52
CA GLY A 84 14.06 -3.57 8.35
C GLY A 84 13.70 -2.66 7.18
N GLY A 85 12.71 -1.76 7.30
CA GLY A 85 12.19 -0.97 6.18
C GLY A 85 11.62 -1.83 5.05
N GLN A 86 11.23 -3.07 5.36
CA GLN A 86 10.72 -4.06 4.41
C GLN A 86 9.48 -4.73 5.00
N TRP A 87 8.42 -4.75 4.21
CA TRP A 87 7.15 -5.40 4.54
C TRP A 87 6.81 -6.37 3.42
N SER A 88 6.42 -7.59 3.78
CA SER A 88 6.11 -8.65 2.82
C SER A 88 4.73 -9.24 3.15
N PHE A 89 3.96 -9.53 2.11
CA PHE A 89 2.54 -9.89 2.18
C PHE A 89 2.26 -11.15 1.33
N GLY A 90 1.06 -11.72 1.46
CA GLY A 90 0.69 -12.96 0.76
C GLY A 90 1.64 -14.12 1.09
N SER A 91 2.03 -14.89 0.08
CA SER A 91 2.96 -16.02 0.21
C SER A 91 4.38 -15.61 0.64
N TRP A 92 4.71 -14.31 0.58
CA TRP A 92 5.99 -13.74 1.01
C TRP A 92 5.99 -13.30 2.49
N ARG A 93 4.88 -13.51 3.20
CA ARG A 93 4.73 -13.15 4.62
C ARG A 93 5.64 -14.01 5.49
N GLY A 94 6.85 -13.50 5.78
CA GLY A 94 7.82 -14.16 6.66
C GLY A 94 8.69 -13.21 7.49
N GLN A 95 8.55 -11.89 7.32
CA GLN A 95 9.32 -10.87 8.01
C GLN A 95 8.39 -9.76 8.54
N ASN A 96 8.59 -9.33 9.79
CA ASN A 96 7.80 -8.27 10.45
C ASN A 96 6.28 -8.51 10.41
N VAL A 97 5.87 -9.66 10.94
CA VAL A 97 4.49 -10.18 10.86
C VAL A 97 3.47 -9.18 11.44
N ASP A 98 3.68 -8.62 12.62
CA ASP A 98 2.69 -7.73 13.28
C ASP A 98 2.32 -6.47 12.47
N TRP A 99 3.29 -5.86 11.79
CA TRP A 99 3.01 -4.73 10.90
C TRP A 99 2.36 -5.18 9.61
N SER A 100 2.88 -6.26 9.02
CA SER A 100 2.38 -6.77 7.75
C SER A 100 0.90 -7.14 7.87
N ASP A 101 0.51 -7.79 8.97
CA ASP A 101 -0.86 -8.14 9.33
C ASP A 101 -1.78 -6.91 9.42
N SER A 102 -1.30 -5.85 10.08
CA SER A 102 -2.05 -4.60 10.22
C SER A 102 -2.26 -3.92 8.87
N LEU A 103 -1.23 -3.93 8.02
CA LEU A 103 -1.27 -3.33 6.69
C LEU A 103 -2.15 -4.14 5.72
N VAL A 104 -2.16 -5.47 5.81
CA VAL A 104 -3.10 -6.34 5.05
C VAL A 104 -4.54 -6.02 5.43
N LYS A 105 -4.83 -5.86 6.74
CA LYS A 105 -6.18 -5.53 7.21
C LYS A 105 -6.64 -4.14 6.75
N LEU A 106 -5.75 -3.14 6.82
CA LEU A 106 -6.10 -1.75 6.49
C LEU A 106 -6.15 -1.46 4.99
N TYR A 107 -5.21 -2.04 4.21
CA TYR A 107 -4.99 -1.67 2.80
C TYR A 107 -5.17 -2.82 1.82
N GLY A 108 -5.35 -4.05 2.31
CA GLY A 108 -5.57 -5.22 1.48
C GLY A 108 -4.33 -5.76 0.77
N PHE A 109 -3.11 -5.34 1.14
CA PHE A 109 -1.89 -5.75 0.47
C PHE A 109 -1.72 -7.27 0.38
N GLY A 110 -1.25 -7.77 -0.76
CA GLY A 110 -0.90 -9.17 -1.00
C GLY A 110 -2.06 -10.16 -1.03
N LYS A 111 -3.32 -9.71 -0.92
CA LYS A 111 -4.50 -10.59 -0.90
C LYS A 111 -4.66 -11.44 -2.17
N ASP A 112 -4.17 -10.99 -3.33
CA ASP A 112 -4.26 -11.78 -4.56
C ASP A 112 -3.21 -12.88 -4.65
N ASP A 113 -2.10 -12.74 -3.94
CA ASP A 113 -1.04 -13.75 -3.81
C ASP A 113 -1.32 -14.77 -2.69
N ASP A 114 -2.10 -14.39 -1.69
CA ASP A 114 -2.52 -15.24 -0.56
C ASP A 114 -3.49 -16.38 -0.96
N LYS A 115 -3.84 -16.48 -2.25
CA LYS A 115 -4.82 -17.45 -2.79
C LYS A 115 -4.33 -18.90 -2.91
N ASN A 116 -3.27 -19.26 -2.20
CA ASN A 116 -3.09 -20.61 -1.67
C ASN A 116 -3.23 -20.46 -0.16
N VAL A 117 -4.43 -20.48 0.40
CA VAL A 117 -5.09 -21.68 0.94
C VAL A 117 -6.58 -21.34 1.17
N ALA A 118 -7.48 -22.11 0.56
CA ALA A 118 -8.90 -22.25 0.91
C ALA A 118 -9.74 -20.96 1.05
N ASP A 119 -10.60 -20.76 0.06
CA ASP A 119 -11.98 -20.28 0.18
C ASP A 119 -12.30 -19.12 -0.77
N GLU A 120 -13.28 -19.42 -1.61
CA GLU A 120 -14.25 -18.52 -2.22
C GLU A 120 -13.77 -17.07 -2.41
N PHE A 121 -13.41 -16.78 -3.65
CA PHE A 121 -13.71 -15.49 -4.24
C PHE A 121 -15.15 -15.14 -3.83
N ASP A 122 -15.32 -14.28 -2.83
CA ASP A 122 -16.63 -13.78 -2.44
C ASP A 122 -17.08 -12.86 -3.57
N LEU A 123 -17.60 -13.48 -4.62
CA LEU A 123 -18.19 -12.87 -5.81
C LEU A 123 -19.26 -11.85 -5.40
N ASN A 124 -19.83 -12.00 -4.20
CA ASN A 124 -20.75 -11.03 -3.61
C ASN A 124 -20.06 -9.70 -3.25
N LEU A 125 -18.83 -9.69 -2.75
CA LEU A 125 -18.17 -8.44 -2.37
C LEU A 125 -17.74 -7.63 -3.60
N ALA A 126 -17.21 -8.31 -4.62
CA ALA A 126 -16.92 -7.67 -5.92
C ALA A 126 -18.20 -7.18 -6.61
N ALA A 127 -19.30 -7.95 -6.55
CA ALA A 127 -20.60 -7.51 -7.04
C ALA A 127 -21.15 -6.32 -6.23
N VAL A 128 -20.99 -6.30 -4.91
CA VAL A 128 -21.45 -5.19 -4.05
C VAL A 128 -20.67 -3.91 -4.35
N PHE A 129 -19.35 -3.98 -4.52
CA PHE A 129 -18.55 -2.82 -4.92
C PHE A 129 -18.88 -2.34 -6.35
N GLY A 130 -19.11 -3.26 -7.28
CA GLY A 130 -19.57 -2.93 -8.64
C GLY A 130 -20.96 -2.27 -8.65
N VAL A 131 -21.88 -2.74 -7.80
CA VAL A 131 -23.24 -2.18 -7.67
C VAL A 131 -23.22 -0.80 -6.98
N LEU A 132 -22.38 -0.61 -5.95
CA LEU A 132 -22.22 0.68 -5.27
C LEU A 132 -21.64 1.74 -6.22
N SER A 133 -20.59 1.40 -6.95
CA SER A 133 -19.97 2.32 -7.92
C SER A 133 -20.91 2.63 -9.10
N ALA A 134 -21.72 1.67 -9.56
CA ALA A 134 -22.77 1.93 -10.55
C ALA A 134 -23.90 2.84 -10.02
N LYS A 135 -24.31 2.68 -8.75
CA LYS A 135 -25.32 3.56 -8.12
C LYS A 135 -24.80 4.99 -7.94
N GLU A 136 -23.55 5.16 -7.54
CA GLU A 136 -22.92 6.48 -7.40
C GLU A 136 -22.77 7.17 -8.75
N ALA A 137 -22.37 6.44 -9.80
CA ALA A 137 -22.31 6.95 -11.16
C ALA A 137 -23.70 7.37 -11.67
N ALA A 138 -24.74 6.56 -11.44
CA ALA A 138 -26.11 6.89 -11.82
C ALA A 138 -26.65 8.11 -11.07
N ALA A 139 -26.36 8.25 -9.77
CA ALA A 139 -26.74 9.42 -8.97
C ALA A 139 -26.04 10.70 -9.47
N ALA A 140 -24.77 10.61 -9.85
CA ALA A 140 -24.03 11.73 -10.44
C ALA A 140 -24.61 12.17 -11.78
N ILE A 141 -25.00 11.22 -12.65
CA ILE A 141 -25.64 11.49 -13.94
C ILE A 141 -27.00 12.17 -13.74
N ASN A 142 -27.85 11.65 -12.85
CA ASN A 142 -29.16 12.26 -12.57
C ASN A 142 -29.02 13.71 -12.05
N LYS A 143 -28.04 13.97 -11.18
CA LYS A 143 -27.74 15.31 -10.68
C LYS A 143 -27.26 16.25 -11.78
N MET A 144 -26.50 15.75 -12.76
CA MET A 144 -26.06 16.52 -13.93
C MET A 144 -27.20 16.76 -14.95
N MET A 145 -28.20 15.88 -14.98
CA MET A 145 -29.34 15.99 -15.89
C MET A 145 -30.51 16.83 -15.35
N GLY A 146 -30.38 17.46 -14.18
CA GLY A 146 -31.36 18.41 -13.67
C GLY A 146 -32.76 17.82 -13.43
N LYS A 147 -32.83 16.57 -12.94
CA LYS A 147 -34.05 16.00 -12.35
C LYS A 147 -33.92 15.91 -10.84
#